data_AF-A0A944GWH2-F1
#
_entry.id   AF-A0A944GWH2-F1
#
_cell.length_a   1.000
_cell.length_b   1.000
_cell.length_c   1.000
_cell.angle_alpha   90.00
_cell.angle_beta   90.00
_cell.angle_gamma   90.00
#
_symmetry.space_group_name_H-M   'P 1'
#
loop_
_entity.id
_entity.type
_entity.pdbx_description
1 polymer ?
#
loop_
_entity_poly.entity_id
_entity_poly.type
_entity_poly.pdbx_seq_one_letter_code
_entity_poly.pdbx_strand_id
1 'polypeptide(L)'
;MEQEIVNLDDRTDPATKRMLQNLIDRKKKFDRFKSRHLLSVWVTIGLISIYFYYLYITVLKPYSYSFAEIFSVYVQNSANLYFLILTVGTYGLMILFKEKREKAEKEYQALRCEIVDRSKDLWKKEEEWKNRHIVFEMMKKKFDINLFHENK
;
A
#
# COMPACT_ATOMS: atom_id res chain seq x y z
N MET A 1 -11.70 4.06 18.14
CA MET A 1 -11.03 2.82 18.62
C MET A 1 -11.91 1.67 18.20
N GLU A 2 -11.33 0.58 17.68
CA GLU A 2 -12.08 -0.60 17.27
C GLU A 2 -12.77 -1.23 18.49
N GLN A 3 -14.01 -1.73 18.31
CA GLN A 3 -14.78 -2.34 19.40
C GLN A 3 -14.06 -3.56 20.01
N GLU A 4 -13.34 -4.33 19.18
CA GLU A 4 -12.53 -5.47 19.61
C GLU A 4 -11.43 -5.08 20.61
N ILE A 5 -10.86 -3.87 20.50
CA ILE A 5 -9.86 -3.36 21.47
C ILE A 5 -10.52 -2.85 22.75
N VAL A 6 -11.69 -2.22 22.63
CA VAL A 6 -12.47 -1.75 23.79
C VAL A 6 -12.89 -2.94 24.66
N ASN A 7 -13.30 -4.04 24.05
CA ASN A 7 -13.77 -5.26 24.70
C ASN A 7 -12.66 -6.10 25.36
N LEU A 8 -11.38 -5.69 25.29
CA LEU A 8 -10.27 -6.39 25.95
C LEU A 8 -10.29 -6.31 27.49
N ASP A 9 -11.23 -5.55 28.09
CA ASP A 9 -11.48 -5.38 29.53
C ASP A 9 -10.21 -5.11 30.37
N ASP A 10 -10.27 -5.17 31.71
CA ASP A 10 -9.17 -4.83 32.65
C ASP A 10 -7.88 -5.67 32.50
N ARG A 11 -7.84 -6.59 31.54
CA ARG A 11 -6.71 -7.50 31.27
C ARG A 11 -5.60 -6.88 30.44
N THR A 12 -5.80 -5.68 29.93
CA THR A 12 -4.82 -4.95 29.12
C THR A 12 -4.91 -3.49 29.49
N ASP A 13 -3.77 -2.91 29.86
CA ASP A 13 -3.73 -1.53 30.31
C ASP A 13 -4.12 -0.56 29.16
N PRO A 14 -4.62 0.64 29.50
CA PRO A 14 -5.04 1.63 28.51
C PRO A 14 -3.94 2.04 27.51
N ALA A 15 -2.65 2.01 27.91
CA ALA A 15 -1.54 2.38 27.03
C ALA A 15 -1.29 1.27 26.00
N THR A 16 -1.31 0.00 26.39
CA THR A 16 -1.23 -1.15 25.47
C THR A 16 -2.41 -1.18 24.51
N LYS A 17 -3.64 -0.91 24.98
CA LYS A 17 -4.82 -0.76 24.09
C LYS A 17 -4.60 0.31 23.03
N ARG A 18 -4.03 1.46 23.41
CA ARG A 18 -3.72 2.55 22.47
C ARG A 18 -2.61 2.17 21.49
N MET A 19 -1.61 1.42 21.93
CA MET A 19 -0.52 0.93 21.09
C MET A 19 -1.03 -0.09 20.04
N LEU A 20 -1.92 -1.00 20.45
CA LEU A 20 -2.60 -1.94 19.55
C LEU A 20 -3.50 -1.22 18.55
N GLN A 21 -4.26 -0.20 18.98
CA GLN A 21 -5.08 0.60 18.07
C GLN A 21 -4.21 1.30 17.02
N ASN A 22 -3.10 1.90 17.43
CA ASN A 22 -2.15 2.52 16.52
C ASN A 22 -1.59 1.50 15.51
N LEU A 23 -1.38 0.25 15.92
CA LEU A 23 -0.93 -0.82 15.02
C LEU A 23 -1.99 -1.15 13.96
N ILE A 24 -3.26 -1.28 14.36
CA ILE A 24 -4.37 -1.49 13.41
C ILE A 24 -4.47 -0.33 12.42
N ASP A 25 -4.40 0.91 12.91
CA ASP A 25 -4.52 2.09 12.06
C ASP A 25 -3.37 2.16 11.04
N ARG A 26 -2.15 1.80 11.45
CA ARG A 26 -0.99 1.69 10.54
C ARG A 26 -1.16 0.55 9.54
N LYS A 27 -1.69 -0.60 9.93
CA LYS A 27 -2.01 -1.71 9.02
C LYS A 27 -3.04 -1.28 7.96
N LYS A 28 -4.14 -0.66 8.39
CA LYS A 28 -5.19 -0.12 7.48
C LYS A 28 -4.62 0.93 6.52
N LYS A 29 -3.73 1.81 7.00
CA LYS A 29 -3.03 2.81 6.17
C LYS A 29 -2.13 2.13 5.12
N PHE A 30 -1.33 1.14 5.52
CA PHE A 30 -0.50 0.35 4.61
C PHE A 30 -1.33 -0.35 3.55
N ASP A 31 -2.39 -1.07 3.95
CA ASP A 31 -3.25 -1.80 3.01
C ASP A 31 -3.93 -0.86 2.01
N ARG A 32 -4.36 0.33 2.46
CA ARG A 32 -4.92 1.36 1.57
C ARG A 32 -3.91 1.80 0.51
N PHE A 33 -2.65 2.05 0.89
CA PHE A 33 -1.62 2.42 -0.06
C PHE A 33 -1.21 1.25 -0.97
N LYS A 34 -1.23 0.03 -0.45
CA LYS A 34 -1.00 -1.20 -1.24
C LYS A 34 -2.03 -1.32 -2.35
N SER A 35 -3.32 -1.19 -2.04
CA SER A 35 -4.40 -1.26 -3.03
C SER A 35 -4.37 -0.09 -4.03
N ARG A 36 -4.11 1.14 -3.56
CA ARG A 36 -3.98 2.32 -4.44
C ARG A 36 -2.79 2.20 -5.40
N HIS A 37 -1.65 1.73 -4.91
CA HIS A 37 -0.49 1.45 -5.76
C HIS A 37 -0.83 0.40 -6.82
N LEU A 38 -1.45 -0.72 -6.44
CA LEU A 38 -1.85 -1.76 -7.39
C LEU A 38 -2.82 -1.23 -8.45
N LEU A 39 -3.83 -0.45 -8.05
CA LEU A 39 -4.75 0.21 -8.97
C LEU A 39 -3.99 1.15 -9.93
N SER A 40 -3.06 1.96 -9.42
CA SER A 40 -2.26 2.87 -10.26
C SER A 40 -1.37 2.13 -11.27
N VAL A 41 -0.84 0.96 -10.90
CA VAL A 41 -0.09 0.08 -11.82
C VAL A 41 -1.00 -0.37 -12.96
N TRP A 42 -2.19 -0.90 -12.65
CA TRP A 42 -3.14 -1.35 -13.67
C TRP A 42 -3.62 -0.23 -14.59
N VAL A 43 -3.92 0.95 -14.03
CA VAL A 43 -4.29 2.13 -14.82
C VAL A 43 -3.15 2.54 -15.75
N THR A 44 -1.91 2.57 -15.25
CA THR A 44 -0.74 2.96 -16.05
C THR A 44 -0.50 1.96 -17.20
N ILE A 45 -0.53 0.65 -16.92
CA ILE A 45 -0.37 -0.40 -17.94
C ILE A 45 -1.49 -0.34 -18.99
N GLY A 46 -2.74 -0.15 -18.54
CA GLY A 46 -3.90 -0.04 -19.43
C GLY A 46 -3.78 1.18 -20.35
N LEU A 47 -3.41 2.33 -19.79
CA LEU A 47 -3.25 3.57 -20.55
C LEU A 47 -2.10 3.48 -21.56
N ILE A 48 -0.95 2.93 -21.17
CA ILE A 48 0.19 2.71 -22.06
C ILE A 48 -0.20 1.77 -23.20
N SER A 49 -0.91 0.68 -22.91
CA SER A 49 -1.40 -0.26 -23.93
C SER A 49 -2.34 0.41 -24.94
N ILE A 50 -3.31 1.19 -24.46
CA ILE A 50 -4.23 1.95 -25.31
C ILE A 50 -3.46 2.96 -26.17
N TYR A 51 -2.50 3.66 -25.58
CA TYR A 51 -1.73 4.67 -26.30
C TYR A 51 -0.84 4.05 -27.38
N PHE A 52 -0.18 2.92 -27.10
CA PHE A 52 0.58 2.21 -28.13
C PHE A 52 -0.31 1.69 -29.26
N TYR A 53 -1.50 1.17 -28.95
CA TYR A 53 -2.46 0.77 -29.98
C TYR A 53 -2.91 1.95 -30.85
N TYR A 54 -3.18 3.10 -30.22
CA TYR A 54 -3.50 4.34 -30.92
C TYR A 54 -2.37 4.76 -31.86
N LEU A 55 -1.12 4.79 -31.38
CA LEU A 55 0.05 5.12 -32.20
C LEU A 55 0.26 4.13 -33.34
N TYR A 56 -0.01 2.84 -33.10
CA TYR A 56 0.10 1.81 -34.11
C TYR A 56 -0.81 2.09 -35.30
N ILE A 57 -2.09 2.41 -35.04
CA ILE A 57 -3.07 2.65 -36.10
C ILE A 57 -2.86 4.00 -36.79
N THR A 58 -2.56 5.05 -36.03
CA THR A 58 -2.57 6.42 -36.53
C THR A 58 -1.24 6.89 -37.09
N VAL A 59 -0.13 6.31 -36.63
CA VAL A 59 1.22 6.73 -37.00
C VAL A 59 2.01 5.60 -37.66
N LEU A 60 2.23 4.48 -36.96
CA LEU A 60 3.16 3.45 -37.42
C LEU A 60 2.67 2.72 -38.68
N LYS A 61 1.42 2.23 -38.69
CA LYS A 61 0.86 1.51 -39.84
C LYS A 61 0.86 2.35 -41.13
N PRO A 62 0.34 3.60 -41.14
CA PRO A 62 0.28 4.41 -42.37
C PRO A 62 1.64 4.96 -42.82
N TYR A 63 2.58 5.27 -41.92
CA TYR A 63 3.84 5.97 -42.25
C TYR A 63 5.09 5.11 -42.03
N SER A 64 4.96 3.78 -41.94
CA SER A 64 6.04 2.83 -41.60
C SER A 64 7.29 2.88 -42.50
N TYR A 65 7.19 3.49 -43.68
CA TYR A 65 8.27 3.55 -44.67
C TYR A 65 9.33 4.62 -44.38
N SER A 66 9.03 5.64 -43.56
CA SER A 66 9.99 6.71 -43.23
C SER A 66 9.87 7.17 -41.77
N PHE A 67 10.99 7.09 -41.04
CA PHE A 67 11.05 7.57 -39.66
C PHE A 67 10.78 9.09 -39.55
N ALA A 68 11.26 9.88 -40.52
CA ALA A 68 11.04 11.32 -40.53
C ALA A 68 9.55 11.68 -40.62
N GLU A 69 8.79 10.91 -41.40
CA GLU A 69 7.35 11.11 -41.55
C GLU A 69 6.57 10.68 -40.30
N ILE A 70 6.93 9.53 -39.71
CA ILE A 70 6.41 9.08 -38.41
C ILE A 70 6.57 10.19 -37.36
N PHE A 71 7.76 10.77 -37.25
CA PHE A 71 8.03 11.83 -36.29
C PHE A 71 7.23 13.09 -36.59
N SER A 72 7.17 13.51 -37.85
CA SER A 72 6.41 14.70 -38.27
C SER A 72 4.92 14.56 -37.91
N VAL A 73 4.30 13.44 -38.26
CA VAL A 73 2.87 13.19 -37.97
C VAL A 73 2.61 13.08 -36.47
N TYR A 74 3.55 12.48 -35.73
CA TYR A 74 3.45 12.39 -34.28
C TYR A 74 3.41 13.78 -33.62
N VAL A 75 4.33 14.67 -33.98
CA VAL A 75 4.44 16.01 -33.39
C VAL A 75 3.32 16.95 -33.84
N GLN A 76 2.83 16.82 -35.08
CA GLN A 76 1.75 17.64 -35.62
C GLN A 76 0.41 17.39 -34.91
N ASN A 77 0.19 16.19 -34.36
CA ASN A 77 -1.05 15.87 -33.68
C ASN A 77 -0.95 16.14 -32.17
N SER A 78 -1.61 17.21 -31.72
CA SER A 78 -1.63 17.61 -30.30
C SER A 78 -2.21 16.55 -29.37
N ALA A 79 -3.03 15.61 -29.86
CA ALA A 79 -3.52 14.48 -29.08
C ALA A 79 -2.37 13.63 -28.50
N ASN A 80 -1.27 13.47 -29.25
CA ASN A 80 -0.09 12.73 -28.79
C ASN A 80 0.54 13.37 -27.55
N LEU A 81 0.64 14.70 -27.52
CA LEU A 81 1.17 15.42 -26.37
C LEU A 81 0.29 15.20 -25.14
N TYR A 82 -1.04 15.26 -25.27
CA TYR A 82 -1.95 15.00 -24.16
C TYR A 82 -1.84 13.56 -23.64
N PHE A 83 -1.76 12.57 -24.52
CA PHE A 83 -1.54 11.17 -24.11
C PHE A 83 -0.17 10.98 -23.43
N LEU A 84 0.87 11.64 -23.92
CA LEU A 84 2.21 11.58 -23.32
C LEU A 84 2.22 12.21 -21.91
N ILE A 85 1.63 13.39 -21.75
CA ILE A 85 1.50 14.03 -20.43
C ILE A 85 0.68 13.15 -19.48
N LEU A 86 -0.43 12.58 -19.95
CA LEU A 86 -1.28 11.71 -19.15
C LEU A 86 -0.55 10.44 -18.70
N THR A 87 0.16 9.77 -19.62
CA THR A 87 0.92 8.55 -19.32
C THR A 87 2.06 8.84 -18.33
N VAL A 88 2.86 9.87 -18.58
CA VAL A 88 3.94 10.29 -17.66
C VAL A 88 3.36 10.69 -16.30
N GLY A 89 2.23 11.41 -16.28
CA GLY A 89 1.53 11.78 -15.05
C GLY A 89 1.06 10.56 -14.24
N THR A 90 0.44 9.58 -14.89
CA THR A 90 0.02 8.34 -14.21
C THR A 90 1.20 7.52 -13.69
N TYR A 91 2.31 7.49 -14.44
CA TYR A 91 3.54 6.83 -14.01
C TYR A 91 4.15 7.52 -12.79
N GLY A 92 4.20 8.86 -12.78
CA GLY A 92 4.61 9.63 -11.61
C GLY A 92 3.73 9.35 -10.38
N LEU A 93 2.40 9.31 -10.55
CA LEU A 93 1.47 8.94 -9.48
C LEU A 93 1.71 7.52 -8.95
N MET A 94 2.03 6.57 -9.83
CA MET A 94 2.38 5.19 -9.45
C MET A 94 3.61 5.17 -8.53
N ILE A 95 4.66 5.91 -8.88
CA ILE A 95 5.88 6.02 -8.06
C ILE A 95 5.55 6.65 -6.70
N LEU A 96 4.76 7.73 -6.67
CA LEU A 96 4.37 8.38 -5.41
C LEU A 96 3.58 7.43 -4.49
N PHE A 97 2.69 6.59 -5.05
CA PHE A 97 1.99 5.58 -4.24
C PHE A 97 2.92 4.46 -3.76
N LYS A 98 3.93 4.10 -4.56
CA LYS A 98 4.95 3.11 -4.16
C LYS A 98 5.71 3.60 -2.93
N GLU A 99 6.20 4.83 -2.94
CA GLU A 99 6.93 5.42 -1.81
C GLU A 99 6.07 5.52 -0.55
N LYS A 100 4.81 5.98 -0.69
CA LYS A 100 3.86 6.05 0.43
C LYS A 100 3.56 4.67 1.02
N ARG A 101 3.45 3.64 0.17
CA ARG A 101 3.27 2.25 0.60
C ARG A 101 4.48 1.76 1.39
N GLU A 102 5.69 1.94 0.86
CA GLU A 102 6.92 1.50 1.52
C GLU A 102 7.15 2.20 2.86
N LYS A 103 6.86 3.50 2.94
CA LYS A 103 6.90 4.24 4.20
C LYS A 103 5.89 3.68 5.21
N ALA A 104 4.64 3.48 4.80
CA ALA A 104 3.61 2.93 5.67
C ALA A 104 3.92 1.50 6.13
N GLU A 105 4.55 0.69 5.26
CA GLU A 105 5.02 -0.65 5.59
C GLU A 105 6.09 -0.63 6.68
N LYS A 106 7.12 0.22 6.52
CA LYS A 106 8.17 0.41 7.53
C LYS A 106 7.59 0.87 8.87
N GLU A 107 6.70 1.86 8.86
CA GLU A 107 6.02 2.36 10.07
C GLU A 107 5.17 1.28 10.78
N TYR A 108 4.50 0.42 10.00
CA TYR A 108 3.72 -0.71 10.50
C TYR A 108 4.61 -1.80 11.11
N GLN A 109 5.64 -2.24 10.36
CA GLN A 109 6.53 -3.31 10.81
C GLN A 109 7.33 -2.90 12.04
N ALA A 110 7.84 -1.66 12.09
CA ALA A 110 8.55 -1.15 13.26
C ALA A 110 7.70 -1.19 14.53
N LEU A 111 6.44 -0.74 14.45
CA LEU A 111 5.54 -0.78 15.61
C LEU A 111 5.16 -2.22 15.99
N ARG A 112 4.99 -3.09 15.00
CA ARG A 112 4.72 -4.51 15.22
C ARG A 112 5.86 -5.17 15.99
N CYS A 113 7.11 -4.99 15.55
CA CYS A 113 8.29 -5.50 16.24
C CYS A 113 8.41 -4.92 17.65
N GLU A 114 8.20 -3.60 17.82
CA GLU A 114 8.24 -2.96 19.14
C GLU A 114 7.23 -3.59 20.13
N ILE A 115 6.01 -3.92 19.67
CA ILE A 115 4.99 -4.58 20.51
C ILE A 115 5.39 -6.01 20.87
N VAL A 116 6.02 -6.75 19.94
CA VAL A 116 6.48 -8.11 20.18
C VAL A 116 7.64 -8.12 21.19
N ASP A 117 8.63 -7.25 21.00
CA ASP A 117 9.81 -7.12 21.87
C ASP A 117 9.42 -6.70 23.28
N ARG A 118 8.56 -5.68 23.38
CA ARG A 118 8.06 -5.17 24.66
C ARG A 118 6.89 -5.98 25.21
N SER A 119 6.56 -7.13 24.64
CA SER A 119 5.44 -7.92 25.13
C SER A 119 5.55 -8.25 26.62
N LYS A 120 6.76 -8.53 27.13
CA LYS A 120 6.98 -8.78 28.57
C LYS A 120 6.70 -7.54 29.43
N ASP A 121 6.94 -6.35 28.90
CA ASP A 121 6.73 -5.07 29.58
C ASP A 121 5.28 -4.57 29.48
N LEU A 122 4.57 -4.94 28.40
CA LEU A 122 3.17 -4.59 28.17
C LEU A 122 2.22 -5.44 29.03
N TRP A 123 2.53 -6.72 29.25
CA TRP A 123 1.76 -7.63 30.09
C TRP A 123 2.58 -8.03 31.33
N LYS A 124 2.73 -7.09 32.28
CA LYS A 124 3.60 -7.25 33.47
C LYS A 124 3.05 -8.24 34.49
N LYS A 125 1.73 -8.27 34.68
CA LYS A 125 1.11 -9.18 35.65
C LYS A 125 1.09 -10.59 35.08
N GLU A 126 1.30 -11.60 35.92
CA GLU A 126 1.34 -13.00 35.48
C GLU A 126 0.03 -13.44 34.80
N GLU A 127 -1.13 -12.96 35.30
CA GLU A 127 -2.44 -13.21 34.71
C GLU A 127 -2.58 -12.56 33.31
N GLU A 128 -2.09 -11.34 33.14
CA GLU A 128 -2.08 -10.61 31.87
C GLU A 128 -1.17 -11.32 30.86
N TRP A 129 0.03 -11.74 31.31
CA TRP A 129 1.00 -12.47 30.49
C TRP A 129 0.47 -13.82 30.03
N LYS A 130 -0.21 -14.57 30.91
CA LYS A 130 -0.87 -15.84 30.57
C LYS A 130 -1.97 -15.63 29.53
N ASN A 131 -2.71 -14.52 29.59
CA ASN A 131 -3.82 -14.22 28.70
C ASN A 131 -3.44 -13.48 27.40
N ARG A 132 -2.18 -13.05 27.22
CA ARG A 132 -1.75 -12.28 26.03
C ARG A 132 -2.03 -12.98 24.69
N HIS A 133 -2.01 -14.32 24.69
CA HIS A 133 -2.29 -15.12 23.50
C HIS A 133 -3.70 -14.86 22.94
N ILE A 134 -4.67 -14.53 23.80
CA ILE A 134 -6.03 -14.17 23.39
C ILE A 134 -6.01 -12.88 22.55
N VAL A 135 -5.21 -11.90 22.99
CA VAL A 135 -5.02 -10.63 22.26
C VAL A 135 -4.34 -10.88 20.92
N PHE A 136 -3.30 -11.72 20.91
CA PHE A 136 -2.56 -12.04 19.70
C PHE A 136 -3.41 -12.82 18.69
N GLU A 137 -4.24 -13.74 19.17
CA GLU A 137 -5.21 -14.45 18.35
C GLU A 137 -6.27 -13.51 17.78
N MET A 138 -6.82 -12.60 18.58
CA MET A 138 -7.78 -11.60 18.13
C MET A 138 -7.17 -10.74 17.02
N MET A 139 -5.95 -10.24 17.23
CA MET A 139 -5.23 -9.42 16.24
C MET A 139 -4.98 -10.18 14.92
N LYS A 140 -4.63 -11.46 15.01
CA LYS A 140 -4.43 -12.32 13.83
C LYS A 140 -5.75 -12.61 13.12
N LYS A 141 -6.81 -13.00 13.83
CA LYS A 141 -8.10 -13.40 13.25
C LYS A 141 -8.88 -12.23 12.67
N LYS A 142 -8.88 -11.07 13.33
CA LYS A 142 -9.72 -9.92 12.96
C LYS A 142 -9.01 -8.92 12.04
N PHE A 143 -7.70 -8.77 12.18
CA PHE A 143 -6.93 -7.73 11.49
C PHE A 143 -5.78 -8.27 10.63
N ASP A 144 -5.58 -9.60 10.58
CA ASP A 144 -4.47 -10.24 9.86
C ASP A 144 -3.09 -9.72 10.31
N ILE A 145 -2.96 -9.49 11.63
CA ILE A 145 -1.72 -9.03 12.26
C ILE A 145 -1.18 -10.14 13.16
N ASN A 146 -0.04 -10.72 12.78
CA ASN A 146 0.61 -11.75 13.58
C ASN A 146 1.52 -11.13 14.65
N LEU A 147 1.28 -11.38 15.94
CA LEU A 147 2.13 -10.89 17.04
C LEU A 147 2.91 -12.02 17.76
N PHE A 148 2.87 -13.26 17.26
CA PHE A 148 3.52 -14.40 17.93
C PHE A 148 5.04 -14.44 17.73
N HIS A 149 5.55 -13.83 16.67
CA HIS A 149 6.96 -13.84 16.31
C HIS A 149 7.39 -12.47 15.80
N GLU A 150 8.60 -12.05 16.17
CA GLU A 150 9.18 -10.79 15.73
C GLU A 150 9.46 -10.83 14.22
N ASN A 151 10.06 -11.94 13.76
CA ASN A 151 10.34 -12.20 12.36
C ASN A 151 9.29 -13.11 11.70
N LYS A 152 9.18 -12.96 10.38
CA LYS A 152 8.38 -13.81 9.50
C LYS A 152 9.26 -14.90 8.90
#